data_AF-A0A961DQL5-F1
#
_entry.id   AF-A0A961DQL5-F1
#
_cell.length_a   1.000
_cell.length_b   1.000
_cell.length_c   1.000
_cell.angle_alpha   90.00
_cell.angle_beta   90.00
_cell.angle_gamma   90.00
#
_symmetry.space_group_name_H-M   'P 1'
#
loop_
_entity.id
_entity.type
_entity.pdbx_description
1 polymer ?
#
loop_
_entity_poly.entity_id
_entity_poly.type
_entity_poly.pdbx_seq_one_letter_code
_entity_poly.pdbx_strand_id
1 'polypeptide(L)' 'MFGSGVAVVRPGEVRAFLDSLEVGALWGVGPKTREKLRGLGITTVRQLAGMPQ' A
#
# COMPACT_ATOMS: atom_id res chain seq x y z
N MET A 1 5.20 -24.61 10.33
CA MET A 1 4.22 -24.32 9.26
C MET A 1 3.44 -23.09 9.68
N PHE A 2 3.35 -22.06 8.85
CA PHE A 2 2.52 -20.90 9.17
C PHE A 2 1.05 -21.30 9.05
N GLY A 3 0.20 -20.81 9.95
CA GLY A 3 -1.25 -21.05 9.90
C GLY A 3 -1.92 -20.27 8.77
N SER A 4 -3.17 -20.62 8.47
CA SER A 4 -4.02 -19.80 7.60
C SER A 4 -4.15 -18.38 8.17
N GLY A 5 -3.99 -17.38 7.32
CA GLY A 5 -4.03 -15.96 7.71
C GLY A 5 -2.68 -15.32 8.05
N VAL A 6 -1.58 -16.07 7.95
CA VAL A 6 -0.22 -15.52 8.11
C VAL A 6 0.43 -15.36 6.75
N ALA A 7 0.80 -14.13 6.40
CA ALA A 7 1.69 -13.82 5.28
C ALA A 7 3.10 -13.54 5.83
N VAL A 8 4.11 -14.19 5.26
CA VAL A 8 5.52 -13.94 5.59
C VAL A 8 6.13 -13.13 4.46
N VAL A 9 6.71 -11.99 4.81
CA VAL A 9 7.41 -11.11 3.87
C VAL A 9 8.88 -11.13 4.25
N ARG A 10 9.74 -11.63 3.38
CA ARG A 10 11.19 -11.66 3.64
C ARG A 10 11.78 -10.25 3.54
N PRO A 11 12.93 -9.97 4.16
CA PRO A 11 13.56 -8.64 4.10
C PRO A 11 13.74 -8.08 2.67
N GLY A 12 14.06 -8.93 1.69
CA GLY A 12 14.20 -8.53 0.28
C GLY A 12 12.87 -8.32 -0.48
N GLU A 13 11.74 -8.70 0.12
CA GLU A 13 10.41 -8.68 -0.51
C GLU A 13 9.55 -7.52 0.01
N VAL A 14 9.99 -6.82 1.07
CA VAL A 14 9.21 -5.76 1.74
C VAL A 14 8.72 -4.71 0.75
N ARG A 15 9.60 -4.23 -0.14
CA ARG A 15 9.23 -3.21 -1.12
C ARG A 15 8.17 -3.71 -2.10
N ALA A 16 8.36 -4.92 -2.64
CA ALA A 16 7.43 -5.52 -3.59
C ALA A 16 6.06 -5.80 -2.94
N PHE A 17 6.06 -6.28 -1.70
CA PHE A 17 4.86 -6.47 -0.91
C PHE A 17 4.12 -5.15 -0.70
N LEU A 18 4.79 -4.12 -0.17
CA LEU A 18 4.19 -2.82 0.07
C LEU A 18 3.67 -2.18 -1.21
N ASP A 19 4.44 -2.20 -2.30
CA ASP A 19 4.07 -1.64 -3.60
C ASP A 19 2.73 -2.15 -4.14
N SER A 20 2.41 -3.41 -3.82
CA SER A 20 1.20 -4.08 -4.29
C SER A 20 -0.06 -3.70 -3.49
N LEU A 21 0.11 -3.14 -2.29
CA LEU A 21 -1.02 -2.79 -1.43
C LEU A 21 -1.80 -1.60 -1.99
N GLU A 22 -3.11 -1.63 -1.79
CA GLU A 22 -3.92 -0.44 -1.98
C GLU A 22 -3.47 0.66 -1.02
N VAL A 23 -3.50 1.91 -1.47
CA VAL A 23 -3.10 3.07 -0.66
C VAL A 23 -3.91 3.19 0.64
N GLY A 24 -5.12 2.63 0.62
CA GLY A 24 -6.01 2.55 1.76
C GLY A 24 -5.60 1.58 2.87
N ALA A 25 -4.62 0.70 2.63
CA ALA A 25 -4.03 -0.16 3.65
C ALA A 25 -3.01 0.59 4.53
N LEU A 26 -2.56 1.77 4.10
CA LEU A 26 -1.65 2.60 4.89
C LEU A 26 -2.37 3.21 6.09
N TRP A 27 -1.70 3.16 7.24
CA TRP A 27 -2.19 3.85 8.43
C TRP A 27 -2.24 5.36 8.18
N GLY A 28 -3.32 6.00 8.61
CA GLY A 28 -3.59 7.42 8.35
C GLY A 28 -4.31 7.72 7.03
N VAL A 29 -4.44 6.75 6.10
CA VAL A 29 -5.23 6.93 4.87
C VAL A 29 -6.68 6.51 5.11
N GLY A 30 -7.45 7.44 5.68
CA GLY A 30 -8.89 7.30 5.85
C GLY A 30 -9.69 7.44 4.54
N PRO A 31 -11.02 7.21 4.57
CA PRO A 31 -11.88 7.21 3.37
C PRO A 31 -11.75 8.49 2.52
N LYS A 32 -11.80 9.67 3.16
CA LYS A 32 -11.68 10.96 2.47
C LYS A 32 -10.33 11.12 1.75
N THR A 33 -9.24 10.71 2.38
CA THR A 33 -7.89 10.77 1.78
C THR A 33 -7.79 9.80 0.62
N ARG A 34 -8.33 8.58 0.77
CA ARG A 34 -8.38 7.57 -0.30
C ARG A 34 -9.14 8.08 -1.53
N GLU A 35 -10.27 8.75 -1.34
CA GLU A 35 -11.06 9.33 -2.44
C GLU A 35 -10.29 10.42 -3.19
N LYS A 36 -9.61 11.31 -2.46
CA LYS A 36 -8.76 12.35 -3.06
C LYS A 36 -7.63 11.74 -3.89
N LEU A 37 -6.91 10.76 -3.33
CA LEU A 37 -5.83 10.06 -4.02
C LEU A 37 -6.34 9.33 -5.28
N ARG A 38 -7.50 8.67 -5.19
CA ARG A 38 -8.14 8.04 -6.35
C ARG A 38 -8.49 9.07 -7.43
N GLY A 39 -8.95 10.27 -7.04
CA GLY A 39 -9.18 11.38 -7.98
C GLY A 39 -7.92 11.85 -8.71
N LEU A 40 -6.74 11.62 -8.13
CA LEU A 40 -5.43 11.87 -8.75
C LEU A 40 -4.89 10.66 -9.53
N GLY A 41 -5.69 9.58 -9.68
CA GLY A 41 -5.25 8.34 -10.33
C GLY A 41 -4.37 7.44 -9.46
N ILE A 42 -4.30 7.70 -8.14
CA ILE A 42 -3.45 6.98 -7.20
C ILE A 42 -4.30 5.98 -6.40
N THR A 43 -4.06 4.70 -6.60
CA THR A 43 -4.75 3.60 -5.93
C THR A 43 -3.81 2.68 -5.16
N THR A 44 -2.50 2.68 -5.47
CA THR A 44 -1.50 1.81 -4.83
C THR A 44 -0.42 2.57 -4.06
N VAL A 45 0.23 1.87 -3.12
CA VAL A 45 1.40 2.41 -2.39
C VAL A 45 2.54 2.74 -3.35
N ARG A 46 2.77 1.93 -4.40
CA ARG A 46 3.79 2.22 -5.42
C ARG A 46 3.57 3.59 -6.05
N GLN A 47 2.34 3.88 -6.47
CA GLN A 47 2.00 5.14 -7.13
C GLN A 47 2.19 6.33 -6.17
N LEU A 48 1.72 6.21 -4.93
CA LEU A 48 1.89 7.24 -3.91
C LEU A 48 3.38 7.52 -3.63
N ALA A 49 4.20 6.47 -3.51
CA ALA A 49 5.64 6.59 -3.26
C ALA A 49 6.42 7.22 -4.43
N GLY A 50 5.84 7.24 -5.64
CA GLY A 50 6.43 7.90 -6.80
C GLY A 50 6.10 9.40 -6.90
N MET A 51 5.31 9.96 -5.98
CA MET A 51 4.98 11.38 -5.97
C MET A 51 6.19 12.23 -5.53
N PRO A 52 6.36 13.44 -6.12
CA PRO A 52 7.32 14.40 -5.61
C PRO A 52 7.01 14.79 -4.16
N GLN A 53 8.06 15.09 -3.37
CA GLN A 53 7.98 15.54 -1.98
C GLN A 53 7.66 17.04 -1.90
#